data_AF-A0A534Q4J0-F1
#
_entry.id   AF-A0A534Q4J0-F1
#
_cell.length_a   1.000
_cell.length_b   1.000
_cell.length_c   1.000
_cell.angle_alpha   90.00
_cell.angle_beta   90.00
_cell.angle_gamma   90.00
#
_symmetry.space_group_name_H-M   'P 1'
#
loop_
_entity.id
_entity.type
_entity.pdbx_description
1 polymer ?
#
loop_
_entity_poly.entity_id
_entity_poly.type
_entity_poly.pdbx_seq_one_letter_code
_entity_poly.pdbx_strand_id
1 'polypeptide(L)'
;MASDPAPVMEALVSMSFVERVLGRGETKTSVVSQRGTQVDLRVVAAHQLGAALLYFTGSKGHNIKLRQRALARGLTLNEYALSEVEGERIVAGETEEEIYAALGLPWIPPVLREDVGEIEIAEDGRLPEPIGAAIGDFHVHTHLSGDGRSTLEEVVAAARARGCRVLAI
;
A
#
# COMPACT_ATOMS: atom_id res chain seq x y z
N MET A 1 13.62 -10.83 6.75
CA MET A 1 13.52 -9.45 7.29
C MET A 1 14.90 -9.05 7.77
N ALA A 2 15.36 -7.85 7.43
CA ALA A 2 16.71 -7.42 7.76
C ALA A 2 16.75 -6.94 9.22
N SER A 3 17.45 -7.68 10.08
CA SER A 3 17.74 -7.27 11.46
C SER A 3 18.75 -6.12 11.54
N ASP A 4 19.44 -5.82 10.44
CA ASP A 4 20.33 -4.68 10.26
C ASP A 4 19.85 -3.86 9.03
N PRO A 5 19.44 -2.59 9.20
CA PRO A 5 19.06 -1.72 8.09
C PRO A 5 20.20 -1.38 7.12
N ALA A 6 21.45 -1.33 7.58
CA ALA A 6 22.56 -0.75 6.82
C ALA A 6 22.83 -1.47 5.48
N PRO A 7 22.84 -2.82 5.40
CA PRO A 7 22.98 -3.53 4.13
C PRO A 7 21.86 -3.23 3.13
N VAL A 8 20.63 -3.05 3.61
CA VAL A 8 19.47 -2.75 2.75
C VAL A 8 19.59 -1.34 2.17
N MET A 9 19.99 -0.38 3.01
CA MET A 9 20.21 1.01 2.57
C MET A 9 21.36 1.09 1.56
N GLU A 10 22.47 0.38 1.82
CA GLU A 10 23.62 0.33 0.92
C GLU A 10 23.25 -0.32 -0.43
N ALA A 11 22.46 -1.40 -0.39
CA ALA A 11 21.96 -2.04 -1.60
C ALA A 11 21.12 -1.06 -2.43
N LEU A 12 20.18 -0.32 -1.83
CA LEU A 12 19.37 0.66 -2.59
C LEU A 12 20.24 1.72 -3.27
N VAL A 13 21.17 2.35 -2.53
CA VAL A 13 21.97 3.46 -3.10
C VAL A 13 22.97 3.01 -4.15
N SER A 14 23.36 1.73 -4.17
CA SER A 14 24.27 1.14 -5.16
C SER A 14 23.56 0.58 -6.40
N MET A 15 22.22 0.55 -6.43
CA MET A 15 21.48 0.06 -7.58
C MET A 15 21.62 0.99 -8.80
N SER A 16 21.83 0.39 -9.97
CA SER A 16 22.07 1.11 -11.22
C SER A 16 20.91 2.02 -11.68
N PHE A 17 19.70 1.81 -11.17
CA PHE A 17 18.56 2.66 -11.51
C PHE A 17 18.55 3.98 -10.74
N VAL A 18 19.36 4.12 -9.68
CA VAL A 18 19.47 5.34 -8.87
C VAL A 18 20.33 6.37 -9.59
N GLU A 19 19.79 7.57 -9.77
CA GLU A 19 20.49 8.73 -10.34
C GLU A 19 21.09 9.60 -9.24
N ARG A 20 20.33 9.88 -8.19
CA ARG A 20 20.75 10.77 -7.09
C ARG A 20 20.15 10.34 -5.76
N VAL A 21 20.95 10.43 -4.70
CA VAL A 21 20.49 10.28 -3.31
C VAL A 21 20.05 11.65 -2.78
N LEU A 22 18.81 11.75 -2.30
CA LEU A 22 18.27 12.97 -1.68
C LEU A 22 18.56 13.04 -0.19
N GLY A 23 18.55 11.88 0.47
CA GLY A 23 18.84 11.75 1.89
C GLY A 23 19.06 10.30 2.27
N ARG A 24 19.99 10.06 3.20
CA ARG A 24 20.34 8.74 3.72
C ARG A 24 20.45 8.82 5.23
N GLY A 25 19.62 8.05 5.91
CA GLY A 25 19.66 7.83 7.36
C GLY A 25 19.70 6.33 7.66
N GLU A 26 19.71 6.00 8.95
CA GLU A 26 19.81 4.61 9.40
C GLU A 26 18.62 3.77 8.93
N THR A 27 17.39 4.29 9.08
CA THR A 27 16.14 3.56 8.79
C THR A 27 15.29 4.22 7.69
N LYS A 28 15.78 5.30 7.09
CA LYS A 28 15.13 6.00 5.97
C LYS A 28 16.15 6.40 4.91
N THR A 29 15.88 6.06 3.65
CA THR A 29 16.65 6.56 2.50
C THR A 29 15.70 7.04 1.41
N SER A 30 16.02 8.18 0.79
CA SER A 30 15.25 8.79 -0.30
C SER A 30 16.16 8.97 -1.51
N VAL A 31 15.75 8.46 -2.67
CA VAL A 31 16.52 8.51 -3.93
C VAL A 31 15.64 9.01 -5.08
N VAL A 32 16.29 9.49 -6.14
CA VAL A 32 15.67 9.74 -7.45
C VAL A 32 16.23 8.72 -8.43
N SER A 33 15.35 8.04 -9.15
CA SER A 33 15.71 7.12 -10.22
C SER A 33 16.12 7.86 -11.50
N GLN A 34 16.80 7.17 -12.42
CA GLN A 34 17.15 7.66 -13.76
C GLN A 34 15.93 8.11 -14.61
N ARG A 35 14.72 7.72 -14.22
CA ARG A 35 13.47 8.16 -14.87
C ARG A 35 12.81 9.35 -14.16
N GLY A 36 13.49 9.96 -13.20
CA GLY A 36 12.98 11.08 -12.41
C GLY A 36 11.97 10.70 -11.32
N THR A 37 11.68 9.41 -11.10
CA THR A 37 10.79 8.97 -10.01
C THR A 37 11.52 9.04 -8.68
N GLN A 38 10.96 9.77 -7.71
CA GLN A 38 11.44 9.77 -6.33
C GLN A 38 10.92 8.54 -5.59
N VAL A 39 11.79 7.87 -4.85
CA VAL A 39 11.50 6.65 -4.07
C VAL A 39 11.96 6.86 -2.64
N ASP A 40 11.07 6.60 -1.69
CA ASP A 40 11.36 6.59 -0.26
C ASP A 40 11.36 5.13 0.25
N LEU A 41 12.47 4.73 0.88
CA LEU A 41 12.62 3.44 1.55
C LEU A 41 12.59 3.63 3.07
N ARG A 42 11.83 2.77 3.75
CA ARG A 42 11.79 2.63 5.21
C ARG A 42 12.17 1.21 5.60
N VAL A 43 13.02 1.08 6.62
CA VAL A 43 13.32 -0.21 7.24
C VAL A 43 12.79 -0.18 8.67
N VAL A 44 12.01 -1.19 9.02
CA VAL A 44 11.37 -1.35 10.34
C VAL A 44 11.63 -2.76 10.86
N ALA A 45 11.48 -2.94 12.17
CA ALA A 45 11.58 -4.27 12.77
C ALA A 45 10.39 -5.16 12.33
N ALA A 46 10.58 -6.48 12.37
CA ALA A 46 9.57 -7.44 11.93
C ALA A 46 8.19 -7.23 12.60
N HIS A 47 8.19 -7.08 13.92
CA HIS A 47 7.00 -6.86 14.73
C HIS A 47 6.34 -5.48 14.55
N GLN A 48 6.90 -4.61 13.70
CA GLN A 48 6.38 -3.28 13.38
C GLN A 48 5.81 -3.21 11.96
N LEU A 49 5.89 -4.31 11.18
CA LEU A 49 5.56 -4.28 9.76
C LEU A 49 4.10 -3.86 9.52
N GLY A 50 3.15 -4.39 10.28
CA GLY A 50 1.74 -4.04 10.18
C GLY A 50 1.47 -2.56 10.46
N ALA A 51 2.04 -2.02 11.54
CA ALA A 51 1.92 -0.60 11.87
C ALA A 51 2.55 0.30 10.80
N ALA A 52 3.70 -0.08 10.28
CA ALA A 52 4.39 0.65 9.23
C ALA A 52 3.62 0.62 7.89
N LEU A 53 3.10 -0.55 7.50
CA LEU A 53 2.25 -0.70 6.31
C LEU A 53 1.02 0.20 6.40
N LEU A 54 0.31 0.16 7.52
CA LEU A 54 -0.85 1.00 7.76
C LEU A 54 -0.49 2.49 7.69
N TYR A 55 0.58 2.89 8.39
CA TYR A 55 1.02 4.29 8.44
C TYR A 55 1.40 4.82 7.05
N PHE A 56 2.24 4.10 6.30
CA PHE A 56 2.81 4.59 5.04
C PHE A 56 1.90 4.34 3.82
N THR A 57 0.90 3.45 3.95
CA THR A 57 -0.19 3.35 2.97
C THR A 57 -1.16 4.52 3.15
N GLY A 58 -1.52 4.84 4.40
CA GLY A 58 -2.48 5.90 4.68
C GLY A 58 -3.89 5.57 4.17
N SER A 59 -4.68 6.56 3.73
CA SER A 59 -4.32 7.98 3.59
C SER A 59 -4.07 8.70 4.92
N LYS A 60 -3.65 9.97 4.86
CA LYS A 60 -3.49 10.81 6.07
C LYS A 60 -4.79 10.90 6.87
N GLY A 61 -5.93 11.07 6.20
CA GLY A 61 -7.24 11.17 6.85
C GLY A 61 -7.61 9.87 7.58
N HIS A 62 -7.43 8.75 6.90
CA HIS A 62 -7.63 7.41 7.48
C HIS A 62 -6.82 7.20 8.75
N ASN A 63 -5.53 7.51 8.70
CA ASN A 63 -4.62 7.40 9.85
C ASN A 63 -5.04 8.30 11.03
N ILE A 64 -5.52 9.52 10.76
CA ILE A 64 -6.00 10.43 11.81
C ILE A 64 -7.22 9.83 12.52
N LYS A 65 -8.20 9.31 11.78
CA LYS A 65 -9.38 8.69 12.38
C LYS A 65 -9.03 7.45 13.21
N LEU A 66 -8.15 6.57 12.72
CA LEU A 66 -7.71 5.42 13.50
C LEU A 66 -7.00 5.82 14.79
N ARG A 67 -6.17 6.88 14.76
CA ARG A 67 -5.53 7.43 15.96
C ARG A 67 -6.52 8.01 16.95
N GLN A 68 -7.49 8.78 16.47
CA GLN A 68 -8.55 9.33 17.34
C GLN A 68 -9.35 8.20 18.01
N ARG A 69 -9.67 7.16 17.26
CA ARG A 69 -10.32 5.94 17.78
C ARG A 69 -9.46 5.20 18.80
N ALA A 70 -8.14 5.09 18.57
CA ALA A 70 -7.20 4.51 19.53
C ALA A 70 -7.19 5.33 20.83
N LEU A 71 -7.05 6.65 20.74
CA LEU A 71 -7.00 7.56 21.89
C LEU A 71 -8.28 7.50 22.72
N ALA A 72 -9.45 7.42 22.07
CA ALA A 72 -10.74 7.23 22.75
C ALA A 72 -10.81 5.91 23.57
N ARG A 73 -9.86 5.00 23.40
CA ARG A 73 -9.74 3.72 24.10
C ARG A 73 -8.51 3.62 25.00
N GLY A 74 -7.85 4.74 25.29
CA GLY A 74 -6.61 4.75 26.08
C GLY A 74 -5.41 4.12 25.36
N LEU A 75 -5.47 4.04 24.02
CA LEU A 75 -4.41 3.53 23.17
C LEU A 75 -3.80 4.65 22.32
N THR A 76 -2.58 4.46 21.85
CA THR A 76 -1.92 5.34 20.87
C THR A 76 -1.43 4.52 19.69
N LEU A 77 -1.60 5.04 18.48
CA LEU A 77 -1.22 4.39 17.23
C LEU A 77 -0.19 5.24 16.48
N ASN A 78 0.99 4.69 16.23
CA ASN A 78 2.05 5.31 15.46
C ASN A 78 2.61 4.34 14.39
N GLU A 79 3.68 4.71 13.70
CA GLU A 79 4.33 3.89 12.66
C GLU A 79 5.00 2.61 13.18
N TYR A 80 5.12 2.47 14.51
CA TYR A 80 5.80 1.34 15.14
C TYR A 80 4.80 0.34 15.73
N ALA A 81 3.73 0.82 16.36
CA ALA A 81 2.75 -0.03 17.04
C ALA A 81 1.47 0.72 17.43
N LEU A 82 0.46 -0.07 17.81
CA LEU A 82 -0.63 0.29 18.72
C LEU A 82 -0.22 -0.10 20.14
N SER A 83 -0.17 0.85 21.07
CA SER A 83 0.22 0.62 22.46
C SER A 83 -0.72 1.35 23.44
N GLU A 84 -0.60 1.04 24.73
CA GLU A 84 -1.27 1.81 25.79
C GLU A 84 -0.70 3.24 25.88
N VAL A 85 -1.53 4.22 26.27
CA VAL A 85 -1.08 5.61 26.46
C VAL A 85 -0.29 5.76 27.76
N GLU A 86 -0.75 5.13 28.85
CA GLU A 86 -0.17 5.24 30.19
C GLU A 86 0.78 4.07 30.54
N GLY A 87 1.06 3.19 29.57
CA GLY A 87 1.89 2.00 29.75
C GLY A 87 2.80 1.73 28.57
N GLU A 88 3.78 0.84 28.75
CA GLU A 88 4.72 0.43 27.70
C GLU A 88 4.24 -0.79 26.91
N ARG A 89 3.02 -1.27 27.19
CA ARG A 89 2.50 -2.51 26.57
C ARG A 89 2.12 -2.26 25.12
N ILE A 90 2.79 -2.98 24.22
CA ILE A 90 2.39 -3.10 22.82
C ILE A 90 1.16 -4.01 22.75
N VAL A 91 0.10 -3.50 22.12
CA VAL A 91 -1.15 -4.23 21.89
C VAL A 91 -1.11 -4.95 20.54
N ALA A 92 -0.56 -4.29 19.52
CA ALA A 92 -0.52 -4.75 18.13
C ALA A 92 0.55 -3.96 17.34
N GLY A 93 1.13 -4.54 16.31
CA GLY A 93 2.11 -3.91 15.40
C GLY A 93 2.61 -4.82 14.26
N GLU A 94 2.49 -6.14 14.35
CA GLU A 94 3.08 -7.08 13.40
C GLU A 94 2.26 -7.19 12.11
N THR A 95 0.94 -7.20 12.21
CA THR A 95 0.00 -7.23 11.05
C THR A 95 -0.94 -6.02 11.04
N GLU A 96 -1.55 -5.70 9.90
CA GLU A 96 -2.58 -4.64 9.87
C GLU A 96 -3.87 -5.13 10.52
N GLU A 97 -4.20 -6.40 10.30
CA GLU A 97 -5.38 -7.09 10.79
C GLU A 97 -5.49 -7.06 12.31
N GLU A 98 -4.39 -7.31 13.04
CA GLU A 98 -4.39 -7.22 14.51
C GLU A 98 -4.62 -5.79 15.01
N ILE A 99 -4.12 -4.78 14.30
CA ILE A 99 -4.33 -3.37 14.67
C ILE A 99 -5.81 -3.01 14.47
N TYR A 100 -6.40 -3.35 13.33
CA TYR A 100 -7.83 -3.15 13.10
C TYR A 100 -8.67 -3.92 14.12
N ALA A 101 -8.33 -5.18 14.41
CA ALA A 101 -9.04 -6.00 15.38
C ALA A 101 -8.96 -5.43 16.81
N ALA A 102 -7.79 -4.98 17.26
CA ALA A 102 -7.61 -4.29 18.53
C ALA A 102 -8.38 -2.96 18.59
N LEU A 103 -8.61 -2.34 17.42
CA LEU A 103 -9.50 -1.20 17.25
C LEU A 103 -10.96 -1.60 16.96
N GLY A 104 -11.37 -2.86 17.16
CA GLY A 104 -12.75 -3.29 16.93
C GLY A 104 -13.26 -2.92 15.55
N LEU A 105 -12.44 -3.16 14.53
CA LEU A 105 -12.73 -2.97 13.11
C LEU A 105 -12.32 -4.24 12.34
N PRO A 106 -13.01 -4.60 11.25
CA PRO A 106 -12.45 -5.52 10.27
C PRO A 106 -11.26 -4.86 9.57
N TRP A 107 -10.41 -5.67 8.92
CA TRP A 107 -9.37 -5.13 8.05
C TRP A 107 -9.99 -4.37 6.89
N ILE A 108 -9.49 -3.16 6.65
CA ILE A 108 -10.00 -2.26 5.60
C ILE A 108 -9.03 -2.31 4.41
N PRO A 109 -9.49 -2.71 3.20
CA PRO A 109 -8.67 -2.71 2.00
C PRO A 109 -8.02 -1.35 1.74
N PRO A 110 -6.72 -1.29 1.37
CA PRO A 110 -6.02 -0.04 1.08
C PRO A 110 -6.75 0.91 0.14
N VAL A 111 -7.41 0.36 -0.89
CA VAL A 111 -8.16 1.13 -1.90
C VAL A 111 -9.38 1.88 -1.34
N LEU A 112 -9.81 1.59 -0.12
CA LEU A 112 -10.93 2.28 0.55
C LEU A 112 -10.48 3.34 1.56
N ARG A 113 -9.18 3.44 1.88
CA ARG A 113 -8.64 4.22 3.01
C ARG A 113 -8.51 5.72 2.71
N GLU A 114 -9.61 6.35 2.32
CA GLU A 114 -9.63 7.73 1.82
C GLU A 114 -10.37 8.72 2.73
N ASP A 115 -10.76 8.32 3.95
CA ASP A 115 -11.52 9.16 4.88
C ASP A 115 -12.84 9.68 4.30
N VAL A 116 -13.60 8.77 3.67
CA VAL A 116 -14.88 9.04 3.01
C VAL A 116 -16.03 8.25 3.64
N GLY A 117 -15.83 7.74 4.85
CA GLY A 117 -16.83 7.00 5.63
C GLY A 117 -16.51 5.51 5.79
N GLU A 118 -15.35 5.05 5.31
CA GLU A 118 -14.94 3.65 5.31
C GLU A 118 -14.84 3.06 6.71
N ILE A 119 -14.45 3.85 7.71
CA ILE A 119 -14.33 3.39 9.11
C ILE A 119 -15.73 3.15 9.69
N GLU A 120 -16.65 4.09 9.49
CA GLU A 120 -18.02 3.98 9.96
C GLU A 120 -18.75 2.81 9.27
N ILE A 121 -18.54 2.62 7.96
CA ILE A 121 -19.05 1.47 7.21
C ILE A 121 -18.45 0.15 7.72
N ALA A 122 -17.16 0.15 8.09
CA ALA A 122 -16.48 -1.01 8.65
C ALA A 122 -17.01 -1.40 10.03
N GLU A 123 -17.37 -0.42 10.88
CA GLU A 123 -18.00 -0.68 12.17
C GLU A 123 -19.32 -1.42 12.04
N ASP A 124 -20.12 -1.04 11.03
CA ASP A 124 -21.39 -1.70 10.74
C ASP A 124 -21.21 -3.05 10.03
N GLY A 125 -19.97 -3.46 9.69
CA GLY A 125 -19.70 -4.68 8.95
C GLY A 125 -20.20 -4.64 7.49
N ARG A 126 -20.28 -3.45 6.90
CA ARG A 126 -20.87 -3.21 5.56
C ARG A 126 -19.85 -2.80 4.50
N LEU A 127 -18.56 -3.12 4.70
CA LEU A 127 -17.54 -2.81 3.71
C LEU A 127 -17.86 -3.49 2.38
N PRO A 128 -17.76 -2.78 1.25
CA PRO A 128 -17.91 -3.40 -0.06
C PRO A 128 -16.75 -4.37 -0.30
N GLU A 129 -17.05 -5.48 -0.98
CA GLU A 129 -16.02 -6.36 -1.48
C GLU A 129 -15.27 -5.70 -2.65
N PRO A 130 -13.92 -5.76 -2.69
CA PRO A 130 -13.17 -5.29 -3.84
C PRO A 130 -13.62 -6.02 -5.12
N ILE A 131 -13.74 -5.27 -6.21
CA ILE A 131 -13.96 -5.88 -7.53
C ILE A 131 -12.76 -6.79 -7.83
N GLY A 132 -13.05 -8.05 -8.18
CA GLY A 132 -12.04 -9.05 -8.52
C GLY A 132 -11.31 -8.76 -9.84
N ALA A 133 -10.59 -9.77 -10.34
CA ALA A 133 -9.86 -9.64 -11.60
C ALA A 133 -10.78 -9.28 -12.78
N ALA A 134 -10.35 -8.34 -13.62
CA ALA A 134 -11.07 -7.97 -14.82
C ALA A 134 -11.18 -9.16 -15.79
N ILE A 135 -12.37 -9.37 -16.36
CA ILE A 135 -12.61 -10.46 -17.32
C ILE A 135 -12.26 -10.08 -18.77
N GLY A 136 -11.90 -8.84 -19.03
CA GLY A 136 -11.70 -8.31 -20.36
C GLY A 136 -11.46 -6.82 -20.37
N ASP A 137 -11.16 -6.30 -21.55
CA ASP A 137 -11.01 -4.88 -21.83
C ASP A 137 -12.10 -4.44 -22.81
N PHE A 138 -12.82 -3.37 -22.48
CA PHE A 138 -13.98 -2.91 -23.24
C PHE A 138 -13.66 -1.69 -24.11
N HIS A 139 -12.39 -1.32 -24.26
CA HIS A 139 -11.98 -0.27 -25.17
C HIS A 139 -10.53 -0.47 -25.65
N VAL A 140 -10.36 -1.10 -26.81
CA VAL A 140 -9.03 -1.40 -27.37
C VAL A 140 -8.92 -0.94 -28.81
N HIS A 141 -7.87 -0.20 -29.13
CA HIS A 141 -7.60 0.24 -30.50
C HIS A 141 -6.72 -0.76 -31.25
N THR A 142 -6.97 -0.93 -32.54
CA THR A 142 -6.09 -1.67 -33.47
C THR A 142 -5.54 -0.72 -34.54
N HIS A 143 -4.57 -1.16 -35.33
CA HIS A 143 -4.05 -0.36 -36.45
C HIS A 143 -5.13 0.12 -37.44
N LEU A 144 -6.33 -0.49 -37.44
CA LEU A 144 -7.45 -0.08 -38.28
C LEU A 144 -8.02 1.30 -37.92
N SER A 145 -7.91 1.73 -36.66
CA SER A 145 -8.41 3.05 -36.22
C SER A 145 -7.43 4.19 -36.53
N GLY A 146 -6.19 3.88 -36.94
CA GLY A 146 -5.14 4.87 -37.26
C GLY A 146 -4.37 5.42 -36.05
N ASP A 147 -4.86 5.20 -34.83
CA ASP A 147 -4.20 5.54 -33.57
C ASP A 147 -3.72 4.31 -32.78
N GLY A 148 -4.17 3.10 -33.15
CA GLY A 148 -3.65 1.83 -32.65
C GLY A 148 -2.36 1.39 -33.36
N ARG A 149 -1.51 0.65 -32.66
CA ARG A 149 -0.23 0.14 -33.20
C ARG A 149 -0.21 -1.35 -33.52
N SER A 150 -1.14 -2.11 -32.95
CA SER A 150 -1.16 -3.56 -33.03
C SER A 150 -2.19 -4.10 -34.03
N THR A 151 -1.93 -5.28 -34.58
CA THR A 151 -2.91 -6.03 -35.35
C THR A 151 -4.01 -6.59 -34.45
N LEU A 152 -5.15 -6.96 -35.06
CA LEU A 152 -6.23 -7.61 -34.32
C LEU A 152 -5.74 -8.91 -33.67
N GLU A 153 -4.94 -9.69 -34.40
CA GLU A 153 -4.37 -10.95 -33.98
C GLU A 153 -3.44 -10.78 -32.77
N GLU A 154 -2.58 -9.75 -32.78
CA GLU A 154 -1.70 -9.41 -31.67
C GLU A 154 -2.49 -9.02 -30.41
N VAL A 155 -3.52 -8.18 -30.56
CA VAL A 155 -4.39 -7.75 -29.46
C VAL A 155 -5.12 -8.96 -28.83
N VAL A 156 -5.72 -9.81 -29.67
CA VAL A 156 -6.44 -11.00 -29.20
C VAL A 156 -5.49 -12.00 -28.52
N ALA A 157 -4.30 -12.23 -29.08
CA ALA A 157 -3.30 -13.11 -28.47
C ALA A 157 -2.84 -12.58 -27.10
N ALA A 158 -2.56 -11.28 -27.01
CA ALA A 158 -2.15 -10.61 -25.77
C ALA A 158 -3.22 -10.64 -24.68
N ALA A 159 -4.49 -10.50 -25.07
CA ALA A 159 -5.62 -10.57 -24.14
C ALA A 159 -5.86 -12.00 -23.64
N ARG A 160 -5.79 -13.00 -24.53
CA ARG A 160 -5.87 -14.42 -24.15
C ARG A 160 -4.75 -14.80 -23.18
N ALA A 161 -3.53 -14.36 -23.42
CA ALA A 161 -2.39 -14.60 -22.52
C ALA A 161 -2.60 -13.97 -21.12
N ARG A 162 -3.37 -12.88 -21.04
CA ARG A 162 -3.77 -12.21 -19.77
C ARG A 162 -5.01 -12.82 -19.13
N GLY A 163 -5.61 -13.86 -19.72
CA GLY A 163 -6.82 -14.52 -19.21
C GLY A 163 -8.12 -13.77 -19.51
N CYS A 164 -8.10 -12.77 -20.41
CA CYS A 164 -9.30 -12.08 -20.84
C CYS A 164 -10.23 -13.04 -21.59
N ARG A 165 -11.51 -12.98 -21.26
CA ARG A 165 -12.61 -13.73 -21.90
C ARG A 165 -13.33 -12.90 -22.97
N VAL A 166 -13.25 -11.57 -22.87
CA VAL A 166 -13.92 -10.63 -23.76
C VAL A 166 -13.00 -9.47 -24.10
N LEU A 167 -13.15 -8.94 -25.31
CA LEU A 167 -12.56 -7.69 -25.78
C LEU A 167 -13.62 -6.90 -26.56
N ALA A 168 -13.62 -5.58 -26.42
CA ALA A 168 -14.30 -4.68 -27.35
C ALA A 168 -13.26 -3.81 -28.07
N ILE A 169 -13.32 -3.85 -29.40
CA ILE A 169 -12.35 -3.24 -30.33
C ILE A 169 -13.09 -2.25 -31.21
#